data_AF-A0A7X6HNQ2-F1
#
_entry.id   AF-A0A7X6HNQ2-F1
#
_cell.length_a   1.000
_cell.length_b   1.000
_cell.length_c   1.000
_cell.angle_alpha   90.00
_cell.angle_beta   90.00
_cell.angle_gamma   90.00
#
_symmetry.space_group_name_H-M   'P 1'
#
loop_
_entity.id
_entity.type
_entity.pdbx_description
1 polymer ?
#
loop_
_entity_poly.entity_id
_entity_poly.type
_entity_poly.pdbx_seq_one_letter_code
_entity_poly.pdbx_strand_id
1 'polypeptide(L)'
;MSYQSNLVGELDDTVFLKETANYSNEAFVQALYSIYLLRDVDVQGYNHFFSLLTNNKGTREQAVVTIRESAEFKSQALKLKVKGFDYTRYPRRLNLGCGWDIKSGYVNVDLHDFGTPDLVADIRYLDLLPSGYYEEIIAQDCLEHMPRCDTEPAIKGWARLLKLGGILRIRTTSLMDLFELFKSPQYQSVEGQKQLVHFLFGSQACEGDWHLTGFTKILITHYLEEAGLGNIEYHVLSGWLMDVSAEKIKNLV
;
A
#
# COMPACT_ATOMS: atom_id res chain seq x y z
N MET A 1 35.70 -5.32 7.09
CA MET A 1 34.83 -5.82 8.18
C MET A 1 33.44 -5.91 7.60
N SER A 2 32.84 -7.10 7.61
CA SER A 2 31.51 -7.32 7.03
C SER A 2 30.47 -6.60 7.86
N TYR A 3 29.83 -5.59 7.28
CA TYR A 3 28.58 -5.03 7.80
C TYR A 3 27.59 -6.19 7.84
N GLN A 4 27.42 -6.82 9.02
CA GLN A 4 26.40 -7.84 9.19
C GLN A 4 25.05 -7.16 8.95
N SER A 5 24.19 -7.85 8.22
CA SER A 5 22.95 -7.35 7.66
C SER A 5 21.97 -6.90 8.74
N ASN A 6 22.14 -5.69 9.24
CA ASN A 6 21.09 -5.01 10.00
C ASN A 6 19.98 -4.68 9.01
N LEU A 7 18.74 -4.98 9.40
CA LEU A 7 17.56 -4.59 8.62
C LEU A 7 17.63 -3.07 8.39
N VAL A 8 17.21 -2.59 7.21
CA VAL A 8 17.27 -1.16 6.82
C VAL A 8 16.63 -0.22 7.87
N GLY A 9 15.71 -0.73 8.70
CA GLY A 9 15.10 -0.01 9.83
C GLY A 9 15.97 0.17 11.08
N GLU A 10 17.08 -0.56 11.20
CA GLU A 10 18.07 -0.50 12.31
C GLU A 10 19.42 0.06 11.85
N LEU A 11 19.47 0.70 10.67
CA LEU A 11 20.66 1.37 10.18
C LEU A 11 21.03 2.53 11.12
N ASP A 12 22.23 2.47 11.68
CA ASP A 12 22.82 3.55 12.46
C ASP A 12 23.65 4.46 11.54
N ASP A 13 23.10 5.65 11.28
CA ASP A 13 23.72 6.65 10.40
C ASP A 13 25.08 7.10 10.93
N THR A 14 25.24 7.15 12.26
CA THR A 14 26.49 7.54 12.91
C THR A 14 27.58 6.50 12.65
N VAL A 15 27.22 5.22 12.74
CA VAL A 15 28.14 4.11 12.42
C VAL A 15 28.50 4.14 10.95
N PHE A 16 27.51 4.24 10.04
CA PHE A 16 27.76 4.30 8.61
C PHE A 16 28.69 5.47 8.22
N LEU A 17 28.43 6.67 8.74
CA LEU A 17 29.26 7.86 8.47
C LEU A 17 30.68 7.70 9.00
N LYS A 18 30.84 7.10 10.20
CA LYS A 18 32.14 6.82 10.79
C LYS A 18 32.95 5.80 9.98
N GLU A 19 32.32 4.71 9.56
CA GLU A 19 32.98 3.65 8.80
C GLU A 19 33.35 4.09 7.39
N THR A 20 32.55 4.98 6.80
CA THR A 20 32.80 5.51 5.46
C THR A 20 33.60 6.80 5.45
N ALA A 21 34.06 7.32 6.59
CA ALA A 21 34.74 8.62 6.71
C ALA A 21 35.92 8.80 5.75
N ASN A 22 36.71 7.74 5.54
CA ASN A 22 37.91 7.77 4.68
C ASN A 22 37.65 7.33 3.23
N TYR A 23 36.40 7.04 2.84
CA TYR A 23 36.09 6.61 1.48
C TYR A 23 36.27 7.77 0.50
N SER A 24 36.56 7.47 -0.77
CA SER A 24 36.39 8.45 -1.85
C SER A 24 34.91 8.79 -2.02
N ASN A 25 34.58 9.88 -2.72
CA ASN A 25 33.18 10.22 -2.96
C ASN A 25 32.47 9.13 -3.78
N GLU A 26 33.16 8.51 -4.73
CA GLU A 26 32.66 7.38 -5.52
C GLU A 26 32.33 6.18 -4.63
N ALA A 27 33.28 5.76 -3.79
CA ALA A 27 33.10 4.62 -2.88
C ALA A 27 32.01 4.89 -1.84
N PHE A 28 31.89 6.14 -1.36
CA PHE A 28 30.82 6.55 -0.45
C PHE A 28 29.44 6.41 -1.12
N VAL A 29 29.29 6.91 -2.35
CA VAL A 29 28.01 6.83 -3.09
C VAL A 29 27.61 5.37 -3.37
N GLN A 30 28.57 4.51 -3.73
CA GLN A 30 28.31 3.09 -3.88
C GLN A 30 27.85 2.44 -2.57
N ALA A 31 28.53 2.72 -1.47
CA ALA A 31 28.15 2.22 -0.15
C ALA A 31 26.76 2.73 0.29
N LEU A 32 26.43 3.99 -0.02
CA LEU A 32 25.14 4.59 0.27
C LEU A 32 23.99 3.79 -0.38
N TYR A 33 24.09 3.48 -1.68
CA TYR A 33 23.08 2.67 -2.37
C TYR A 33 23.05 1.22 -1.91
N SER A 34 24.23 0.60 -1.74
CA SER A 34 24.32 -0.80 -1.34
C SER A 34 23.75 -1.04 0.06
N ILE A 35 23.97 -0.11 0.99
CA ILE A 35 23.56 -0.27 2.39
C ILE A 35 22.12 0.21 2.62
N TYR A 36 21.73 1.37 2.07
CA TYR A 36 20.42 1.96 2.31
C TYR A 36 19.35 1.44 1.35
N LEU A 37 19.73 1.13 0.10
CA LEU A 37 18.80 0.69 -0.95
C LEU A 37 19.06 -0.75 -1.43
N LEU A 38 19.98 -1.49 -0.79
CA LEU A 38 20.24 -2.91 -1.07
C LEU A 38 20.45 -3.24 -2.56
N ARG A 39 21.02 -2.30 -3.32
CA ARG A 39 21.31 -2.45 -4.75
C ARG A 39 22.52 -1.62 -5.17
N ASP A 40 22.99 -1.89 -6.38
CA ASP A 40 24.01 -1.05 -7.01
C ASP A 40 23.45 0.32 -7.41
N VAL A 41 24.31 1.34 -7.32
CA VAL A 41 23.98 2.70 -7.74
C VAL A 41 23.80 2.77 -9.26
N ASP A 42 22.70 3.38 -9.70
CA ASP A 42 22.46 3.67 -11.11
C ASP A 42 23.13 4.98 -11.54
N VAL A 43 23.21 5.23 -12.85
CA VAL A 43 23.90 6.41 -13.41
C VAL A 43 23.29 7.72 -12.91
N GLN A 44 21.97 7.79 -12.73
CA GLN A 44 21.29 9.02 -12.28
C GLN A 44 21.59 9.29 -10.81
N GLY A 45 21.44 8.26 -9.98
CA GLY A 45 21.79 8.29 -8.56
C GLY A 45 23.24 8.67 -8.32
N TYR A 46 24.15 8.04 -9.07
CA TYR A 46 25.57 8.35 -9.01
C TYR A 46 25.83 9.83 -9.31
N ASN A 47 25.34 10.32 -10.45
CA ASN A 47 25.56 11.71 -10.86
C ASN A 47 24.97 12.70 -9.84
N HIS A 48 23.82 12.40 -9.26
CA HIS A 48 23.17 13.24 -8.25
C HIS A 48 24.03 13.37 -6.98
N PHE A 49 24.34 12.25 -6.31
CA PHE A 49 25.06 12.29 -5.05
C PHE A 49 26.54 12.64 -5.22
N PHE A 50 27.17 12.22 -6.32
CA PHE A 50 28.55 12.59 -6.60
C PHE A 50 28.69 14.10 -6.78
N SER A 51 27.81 14.72 -7.57
CA SER A 51 27.76 16.18 -7.77
C SER A 51 27.52 16.94 -6.46
N LEU A 52 26.65 16.41 -5.59
CA LEU A 52 26.38 16.98 -4.27
C LEU A 52 27.66 17.05 -3.42
N LEU A 53 28.47 15.98 -3.45
CA LEU A 53 29.69 15.85 -2.64
C LEU A 53 30.91 16.56 -3.26
N THR A 54 31.02 16.67 -4.58
CA THR A 54 32.18 17.30 -5.23
C THR A 54 32.07 18.81 -5.32
N ASN A 55 30.86 19.35 -5.50
CA ASN A 55 30.67 20.77 -5.75
C ASN A 55 30.55 21.60 -4.46
N ASN A 56 30.90 21.03 -3.29
CA ASN A 56 30.78 21.66 -1.97
C ASN A 56 29.36 22.16 -1.65
N LYS A 57 28.34 21.61 -2.30
CA LYS A 57 26.94 21.99 -2.10
C LYS A 57 26.25 21.16 -1.03
N GLY A 58 26.84 20.02 -0.64
CA GLY A 58 26.35 19.28 0.51
C GLY A 58 27.34 18.34 1.16
N THR A 59 26.96 17.83 2.32
CA THR A 59 27.76 16.95 3.17
C THR A 59 27.34 15.48 3.05
N ARG A 60 28.14 14.56 3.59
CA ARG A 60 27.79 13.14 3.64
C ARG A 60 26.56 12.88 4.50
N GLU A 61 26.40 13.64 5.58
CA GLU A 61 25.21 13.64 6.42
C GLU A 61 23.97 14.01 5.59
N GLN A 62 24.06 15.05 4.75
CA GLN A 62 22.96 15.44 3.88
C GLN A 62 22.65 14.38 2.83
N ALA A 63 23.65 13.67 2.30
CA ALA A 63 23.43 12.55 1.41
C ALA A 63 22.67 11.40 2.10
N VAL A 64 23.01 11.09 3.37
CA VAL A 64 22.30 10.09 4.18
C VAL A 64 20.85 10.52 4.46
N VAL A 65 20.63 11.78 4.85
CA VAL A 65 19.27 12.31 5.05
C VAL A 65 18.46 12.21 3.75
N THR A 66 19.05 12.63 2.63
CA THR A 66 18.39 12.60 1.31
C THR A 66 18.00 11.18 0.89
N ILE A 67 18.90 10.21 1.05
CA ILE A 67 18.56 8.82 0.69
C ILE A 67 17.51 8.23 1.63
N ARG A 68 17.53 8.57 2.92
CA ARG A 68 16.50 8.16 3.90
C ARG A 68 15.12 8.73 3.59
N GLU A 69 15.08 9.96 3.10
CA GLU A 69 13.84 10.64 2.75
C GLU A 69 13.26 10.16 1.41
N SER A 70 14.06 9.46 0.60
CA SER A 70 13.63 8.91 -0.69
C SER A 70 12.48 7.92 -0.54
N ALA A 71 11.57 7.93 -1.53
CA ALA A 71 10.47 6.97 -1.61
C ALA A 71 10.97 5.52 -1.66
N GLU A 72 12.11 5.29 -2.31
CA GLU A 72 12.73 3.97 -2.44
C GLU A 72 13.16 3.42 -1.07
N PHE A 73 13.91 4.21 -0.29
CA PHE A 73 14.34 3.80 1.06
C PHE A 73 13.15 3.52 1.97
N LYS A 74 12.16 4.42 1.99
CA LYS A 74 10.93 4.26 2.79
C LYS A 74 10.21 2.95 2.43
N SER A 75 10.11 2.64 1.13
CA SER A 75 9.53 1.37 0.66
C SER A 75 10.33 0.14 1.12
N GLN A 76 11.66 0.17 1.06
CA GLN A 76 12.50 -0.95 1.50
C GLN A 76 12.51 -1.14 3.01
N ALA A 77 12.63 -0.05 3.78
CA ALA A 77 12.55 -0.08 5.23
C ALA A 77 11.21 -0.65 5.69
N LEU A 78 10.11 -0.29 5.01
CA LEU A 78 8.79 -0.87 5.23
C LEU A 78 8.81 -2.38 4.96
N LYS A 79 9.27 -2.81 3.78
CA LYS A 79 9.38 -4.24 3.41
C LYS A 79 10.18 -5.06 4.44
N LEU A 80 11.19 -4.48 5.08
CA LEU A 80 12.05 -5.18 6.05
C LEU A 80 11.47 -5.21 7.46
N LYS A 81 10.83 -4.14 7.95
CA LYS A 81 10.05 -4.17 9.20
C LYS A 81 8.96 -5.23 9.14
N VAL A 82 8.34 -5.34 7.97
CA VAL A 82 7.28 -6.28 7.65
C VAL A 82 7.78 -7.73 7.58
N LYS A 83 9.04 -7.99 7.18
CA LYS A 83 9.64 -9.36 7.18
C LYS A 83 9.75 -10.01 8.57
N GLY A 84 9.68 -9.23 9.65
CA GLY A 84 9.70 -9.73 11.03
C GLY A 84 8.32 -10.02 11.63
N PHE A 85 7.23 -9.82 10.87
CA PHE A 85 5.88 -9.98 11.36
C PHE A 85 5.51 -11.46 11.56
N ASP A 86 5.41 -11.89 12.82
CA ASP A 86 4.94 -13.23 13.19
C ASP A 86 3.41 -13.29 13.19
N TYR A 87 2.83 -13.49 12.01
CA TYR A 87 1.38 -13.58 11.81
C TYR A 87 0.70 -14.67 12.65
N THR A 88 1.44 -15.65 13.19
CA THR A 88 0.86 -16.74 14.00
C THR A 88 0.38 -16.28 15.36
N ARG A 89 0.85 -15.12 15.84
CA ARG A 89 0.47 -14.51 17.12
C ARG A 89 -0.79 -13.66 17.03
N TYR A 90 -1.33 -13.50 15.83
CA TYR A 90 -2.43 -12.60 15.55
C TYR A 90 -3.70 -13.35 15.08
N PRO A 91 -4.87 -12.68 15.11
CA PRO A 91 -6.10 -13.25 14.58
C PRO A 91 -6.00 -13.65 13.10
N ARG A 92 -6.80 -14.63 12.69
CA ARG A 92 -6.85 -15.11 11.31
C ARG A 92 -7.79 -14.30 10.41
N ARG A 93 -7.90 -13.00 10.67
CA ARG A 93 -8.69 -12.06 9.86
C ARG A 93 -7.88 -10.81 9.59
N LEU A 94 -8.00 -10.22 8.39
CA LEU A 94 -7.28 -9.01 7.99
C LEU A 94 -8.24 -7.85 7.77
N ASN A 95 -7.86 -6.67 8.26
CA ASN A 95 -8.50 -5.39 7.97
C ASN A 95 -7.50 -4.54 7.18
N LEU A 96 -7.66 -4.48 5.86
CA LEU A 96 -6.74 -3.86 4.92
C LEU A 96 -7.13 -2.40 4.66
N GLY A 97 -6.15 -1.49 4.70
CA GLY A 97 -6.38 -0.06 4.56
C GLY A 97 -7.18 0.48 5.74
N CYS A 98 -6.86 0.04 6.96
CA CYS A 98 -7.72 0.27 8.11
C CYS A 98 -7.83 1.75 8.51
N GLY A 99 -6.85 2.59 8.17
CA GLY A 99 -6.77 3.97 8.63
C GLY A 99 -7.04 4.08 10.13
N TRP A 100 -8.09 4.79 10.51
CA TRP A 100 -8.53 4.95 11.91
C TRP A 100 -9.55 3.88 12.37
N ASP A 101 -10.08 3.06 11.48
CA ASP A 101 -11.07 2.01 11.77
C ASP A 101 -10.39 0.71 12.23
N ILE A 102 -9.78 0.77 13.41
CA ILE A 102 -9.13 -0.40 14.04
C ILE A 102 -10.19 -1.38 14.54
N LYS A 103 -10.10 -2.63 14.10
CA LYS A 103 -11.04 -3.69 14.46
C LYS A 103 -10.40 -4.74 15.36
N SER A 104 -11.02 -4.94 16.52
CA SER A 104 -10.69 -6.05 17.42
C SER A 104 -10.98 -7.39 16.73
N GLY A 105 -10.08 -8.36 16.91
CA GLY A 105 -10.17 -9.68 16.26
C GLY A 105 -9.67 -9.71 14.82
N TYR A 106 -9.04 -8.63 14.34
CA TYR A 106 -8.38 -8.54 13.04
C TYR A 106 -6.92 -8.13 13.23
N VAL A 107 -6.08 -8.51 12.28
CA VAL A 107 -4.81 -7.81 12.00
C VAL A 107 -5.15 -6.57 11.19
N ASN A 108 -4.88 -5.40 11.75
CA ASN A 108 -5.09 -4.13 11.09
C ASN A 108 -3.85 -3.76 10.28
N VAL A 109 -4.03 -3.54 8.97
CA VAL A 109 -2.95 -3.28 8.02
C VAL A 109 -3.20 -1.94 7.33
N ASP A 110 -2.21 -1.05 7.35
CA ASP A 110 -2.29 0.23 6.65
C ASP A 110 -0.93 0.64 6.09
N LEU A 111 -0.92 1.49 5.06
CA LEU A 111 0.30 2.06 4.50
C LEU A 111 0.98 3.02 5.50
N HIS A 112 0.18 3.68 6.34
CA HIS A 112 0.63 4.66 7.30
C HIS A 112 0.56 4.11 8.73
N ASP A 113 1.36 4.68 9.64
CA ASP A 113 1.43 4.28 11.04
C ASP A 113 0.43 5.01 11.96
N PHE A 114 -0.30 6.00 11.42
CA PHE A 114 -1.39 6.65 12.15
C PHE A 114 -2.53 5.64 12.39
N GLY A 115 -3.25 5.79 13.49
CA GLY A 115 -4.24 4.79 13.93
C GLY A 115 -3.60 3.54 14.56
N THR A 116 -2.27 3.45 14.61
CA THR A 116 -1.51 2.35 15.23
C THR A 116 -1.91 0.95 14.72
N PRO A 117 -1.83 0.69 13.40
CA PRO A 117 -2.12 -0.64 12.85
C PRO A 117 -1.14 -1.69 13.39
N ASP A 118 -1.57 -2.95 13.41
CA ASP A 118 -0.74 -4.09 13.79
C ASP A 118 0.41 -4.32 12.80
N LEU A 119 0.18 -3.97 11.53
CA LEU A 119 1.14 -4.09 10.45
C LEU A 119 1.11 -2.85 9.55
N VAL A 120 2.21 -2.09 9.52
CA VAL A 120 2.37 -1.01 8.54
C VAL A 120 2.90 -1.64 7.24
N ALA A 121 2.07 -1.71 6.21
CA ALA A 121 2.41 -2.31 4.91
C ALA A 121 1.54 -1.77 3.77
N ASP A 122 2.11 -1.78 2.56
CA ASP A 122 1.35 -1.53 1.34
C ASP A 122 0.49 -2.73 1.00
N ILE A 123 -0.83 -2.57 1.10
CA ILE A 123 -1.81 -3.64 0.89
C ILE A 123 -1.86 -4.14 -0.57
N ARG A 124 -1.17 -3.48 -1.52
CA ARG A 124 -0.95 -4.02 -2.88
C ARG A 124 0.04 -5.19 -2.89
N TYR A 125 0.93 -5.26 -1.90
CA TYR A 125 2.07 -6.18 -1.87
C TYR A 125 2.19 -6.88 -0.52
N LEU A 126 1.41 -7.96 -0.32
CA LEU A 126 1.34 -8.71 0.95
C LEU A 126 2.07 -10.06 0.90
N ASP A 127 3.16 -10.18 0.14
CA ASP A 127 3.90 -11.44 -0.07
C ASP A 127 4.50 -12.03 1.21
N LEU A 128 4.68 -11.21 2.24
CA LEU A 128 5.12 -11.68 3.56
C LEU A 128 4.08 -12.57 4.26
N LEU A 129 2.80 -12.43 3.90
CA LEU A 129 1.70 -13.08 4.57
C LEU A 129 1.45 -14.43 3.91
N PRO A 130 1.16 -15.47 4.69
CA PRO A 130 1.02 -16.83 4.19
C PRO A 130 -0.18 -16.94 3.25
N SER A 131 0.01 -17.69 2.16
CA SER A 131 -1.11 -18.10 1.30
C SER A 131 -2.03 -19.07 2.05
N GLY A 132 -3.34 -19.02 1.79
CA GLY A 132 -4.27 -20.03 2.28
C GLY A 132 -4.50 -20.07 3.79
N TYR A 133 -4.24 -18.96 4.51
CA TYR A 133 -4.22 -18.94 5.97
C TYR A 133 -5.42 -18.23 6.60
N TYR A 134 -5.83 -17.09 6.01
CA TYR A 134 -6.82 -16.20 6.61
C TYR A 134 -8.25 -16.65 6.31
N GLU A 135 -9.15 -16.42 7.25
CA GLU A 135 -10.55 -16.83 7.17
C GLU A 135 -11.44 -15.73 6.60
N GLU A 136 -11.06 -14.47 6.86
CA GLU A 136 -11.79 -13.29 6.41
C GLU A 136 -10.81 -12.15 6.13
N ILE A 137 -11.05 -11.43 5.05
CA ILE A 137 -10.36 -10.19 4.73
C ILE A 137 -11.43 -9.13 4.47
N ILE A 138 -11.28 -7.97 5.09
CA ILE A 138 -12.07 -6.79 4.80
C ILE A 138 -11.16 -5.71 4.21
N ALA A 139 -11.67 -4.99 3.22
CA ALA A 139 -11.01 -3.85 2.58
C ALA A 139 -12.09 -2.79 2.34
N GLN A 140 -12.15 -1.78 3.22
CA GLN A 140 -13.22 -0.78 3.20
C GLN A 140 -12.66 0.56 2.74
N ASP A 141 -13.25 1.11 1.67
CA ASP A 141 -12.96 2.47 1.19
C ASP A 141 -11.46 2.69 0.90
N CYS A 142 -10.77 1.64 0.43
CA CYS A 142 -9.31 1.66 0.20
C CYS A 142 -8.90 1.24 -1.22
N LEU A 143 -9.79 0.59 -1.98
CA LEU A 143 -9.46 0.03 -3.30
C LEU A 143 -9.44 1.12 -4.38
N GLU A 144 -10.33 2.10 -4.28
CA GLU A 144 -10.44 3.29 -5.15
C GLU A 144 -9.23 4.22 -5.07
N HIS A 145 -8.47 4.15 -3.98
CA HIS A 145 -7.23 4.90 -3.80
C HIS A 145 -6.03 4.28 -4.55
N MET A 146 -6.19 3.11 -5.16
CA MET A 146 -5.13 2.45 -5.91
C MET A 146 -5.09 2.89 -7.38
N PRO A 147 -3.89 2.99 -7.99
CA PRO A 147 -3.78 3.09 -9.44
C PRO A 147 -4.54 1.94 -10.11
N ARG A 148 -5.27 2.23 -11.20
CA ARG A 148 -6.09 1.24 -11.91
C ARG A 148 -5.34 -0.07 -12.23
N CYS A 149 -4.07 0.02 -12.60
CA CYS A 149 -3.22 -1.14 -12.93
C CYS A 149 -2.89 -2.04 -11.73
N ASP A 150 -3.03 -1.53 -10.50
CA ASP A 150 -2.67 -2.25 -9.28
C ASP A 150 -3.88 -2.96 -8.65
N THR A 151 -5.11 -2.58 -9.03
CA THR A 151 -6.36 -3.06 -8.40
C THR A 151 -6.58 -4.57 -8.55
N GLU A 152 -6.51 -5.09 -9.78
CA GLU A 152 -6.67 -6.52 -10.06
C GLU A 152 -5.52 -7.36 -9.43
N PRO A 153 -4.23 -6.98 -9.58
CA PRO A 153 -3.15 -7.64 -8.84
C PRO A 153 -3.34 -7.65 -7.32
N ALA A 154 -3.82 -6.55 -6.73
CA ALA A 154 -4.10 -6.47 -5.30
C ALA A 154 -5.19 -7.45 -4.88
N ILE A 155 -6.33 -7.49 -5.60
CA ILE A 155 -7.42 -8.44 -5.34
C ILE A 155 -6.93 -9.90 -5.44
N LYS A 156 -6.09 -10.22 -6.45
CA LYS A 156 -5.45 -11.55 -6.58
C LYS A 156 -4.53 -11.84 -5.39
N GLY A 157 -3.76 -10.85 -4.95
CA GLY A 157 -2.92 -10.92 -3.76
C GLY A 157 -3.72 -11.19 -2.49
N TRP A 158 -4.85 -10.50 -2.29
CA TRP A 158 -5.74 -10.71 -1.14
C TRP A 158 -6.39 -12.08 -1.19
N ALA A 159 -6.88 -12.50 -2.34
CA ALA A 159 -7.48 -13.82 -2.53
C ALA A 159 -6.48 -14.96 -2.27
N ARG A 160 -5.17 -14.77 -2.58
CA ARG A 160 -4.10 -15.73 -2.24
C ARG A 160 -4.00 -15.97 -0.74
N LEU A 161 -4.20 -14.94 0.08
CA LEU A 161 -4.08 -15.03 1.54
C LEU A 161 -5.22 -15.82 2.20
N LEU A 162 -6.39 -15.84 1.56
CA LEU A 162 -7.57 -16.57 2.06
C LEU A 162 -7.39 -18.09 1.92
N LYS A 163 -7.77 -18.82 2.98
CA LYS A 163 -8.02 -20.26 2.89
C LYS A 163 -9.23 -20.54 1.98
N LEU A 164 -9.36 -21.76 1.46
CA LEU A 164 -10.58 -22.18 0.76
C LEU A 164 -11.80 -22.03 1.68
N GLY A 165 -12.88 -21.46 1.16
CA GLY A 165 -14.08 -21.06 1.91
C GLY A 165 -13.92 -19.77 2.72
N GLY A 166 -12.76 -19.11 2.69
CA GLY A 166 -12.56 -17.81 3.32
C GLY A 166 -13.28 -16.69 2.56
N ILE A 167 -13.61 -15.60 3.26
CA ILE A 167 -14.44 -14.52 2.72
C ILE A 167 -13.62 -13.25 2.49
N LEU A 168 -13.73 -12.66 1.29
CA LEU A 168 -13.27 -11.31 0.99
C LEU A 168 -14.47 -10.36 0.99
N ARG A 169 -14.42 -9.29 1.77
CA ARG A 169 -15.40 -8.21 1.76
C ARG A 169 -14.75 -6.91 1.32
N ILE A 170 -15.28 -6.30 0.27
CA ILE A 170 -14.80 -5.03 -0.27
C ILE A 170 -15.93 -4.01 -0.16
N ARG A 171 -15.64 -2.82 0.35
CA ARG A 171 -16.45 -1.63 0.11
C ARG A 171 -15.68 -0.70 -0.80
N THR A 172 -16.32 -0.23 -1.87
CA THR A 172 -15.72 0.72 -2.79
C THR A 172 -16.79 1.50 -3.56
N THR A 173 -16.37 2.49 -4.35
CA THR A 173 -17.24 3.27 -5.24
C THR A 173 -18.03 2.40 -6.24
N SER A 174 -19.31 2.74 -6.43
CA SER A 174 -20.16 2.25 -7.52
C SER A 174 -20.44 3.36 -8.53
N LEU A 175 -19.72 3.32 -9.65
CA LEU A 175 -19.87 4.31 -10.72
C LEU A 175 -21.28 4.31 -11.32
N MET A 176 -21.90 3.14 -11.45
CA MET A 176 -23.24 3.04 -12.04
C MET A 176 -24.30 3.67 -11.14
N ASP A 177 -24.26 3.38 -9.83
CA ASP A 177 -25.22 3.96 -8.88
C ASP A 177 -24.97 5.47 -8.71
N LEU A 178 -23.70 5.89 -8.67
CA LEU A 178 -23.34 7.31 -8.63
C LEU A 178 -23.83 8.06 -9.87
N PHE A 179 -23.78 7.46 -11.06
CA PHE A 179 -24.33 8.08 -12.28
C PHE A 179 -25.86 8.22 -12.24
N GLU A 180 -26.58 7.33 -11.54
CA GLU A 180 -28.01 7.55 -11.28
C GLU A 180 -28.24 8.75 -10.36
N LEU A 181 -27.40 8.94 -9.34
CA LEU A 181 -27.47 10.15 -8.50
C LEU A 181 -27.21 11.43 -9.31
N PHE A 182 -26.24 11.42 -10.23
CA PHE A 182 -25.97 12.55 -11.11
C PHE A 182 -27.16 12.97 -11.97
N LYS A 183 -28.05 12.02 -12.32
CA LYS A 183 -29.27 12.26 -13.10
C LYS A 183 -30.49 12.57 -12.22
N SER A 184 -30.43 12.30 -10.93
CA SER A 184 -31.56 12.48 -10.02
C SER A 184 -31.93 13.96 -9.88
N PRO A 185 -33.22 14.32 -9.92
CA PRO A 185 -33.69 15.70 -9.69
C PRO A 185 -33.19 16.31 -8.38
N GLN A 186 -32.97 15.48 -7.35
CA GLN A 186 -32.49 15.91 -6.04
C GLN A 186 -31.10 16.56 -6.08
N TYR A 187 -30.25 16.16 -7.03
CA TYR A 187 -28.87 16.62 -7.14
C TYR A 187 -28.66 17.63 -8.27
N GLN A 188 -29.72 18.19 -8.86
CA GLN A 188 -29.63 19.19 -9.94
C GLN A 188 -29.42 20.63 -9.43
N SER A 189 -28.73 20.79 -8.30
CA SER A 189 -28.23 22.07 -7.80
C SER A 189 -26.70 22.11 -7.89
N VAL A 190 -26.12 23.30 -7.80
CA VAL A 190 -24.65 23.45 -7.77
C VAL A 190 -24.05 22.68 -6.58
N GLU A 191 -24.70 22.76 -5.42
CA GLU A 191 -24.28 22.08 -4.19
C GLU A 191 -24.38 20.55 -4.33
N GLY A 192 -25.48 20.05 -4.91
CA GLY A 192 -25.67 18.63 -5.16
C GLY A 192 -24.62 18.08 -6.12
N GLN A 193 -24.34 18.77 -7.23
CA GLN A 193 -23.32 18.35 -8.18
C GLN A 193 -21.91 18.38 -7.56
N LYS A 194 -21.57 19.41 -6.77
CA LYS A 194 -20.29 19.46 -6.03
C LYS A 194 -20.14 18.27 -5.08
N GLN A 195 -21.22 17.87 -4.41
CA GLN A 195 -21.21 16.70 -3.52
C GLN A 195 -20.95 15.41 -4.29
N LEU A 196 -21.57 15.20 -5.45
CA LEU A 196 -21.35 13.99 -6.25
C LEU A 196 -19.95 13.94 -6.87
N VAL A 197 -19.39 15.09 -7.27
CA VAL A 197 -17.99 15.18 -7.73
C VAL A 197 -17.03 14.84 -6.60
N HIS A 198 -17.31 15.29 -5.37
CA HIS A 198 -16.55 14.90 -4.19
C HIS A 198 -16.62 13.38 -3.98
N PHE A 199 -17.80 12.75 -4.03
CA PHE A 199 -17.90 11.29 -3.91
C PHE A 199 -17.07 10.54 -4.96
N LEU A 200 -17.01 11.07 -6.18
CA LEU A 200 -16.26 10.45 -7.27
C LEU A 200 -14.75 10.51 -7.09
N PHE A 201 -14.21 11.67 -6.69
CA PHE A 201 -12.77 11.94 -6.68
C PHE A 201 -12.12 11.87 -5.28
N GLY A 202 -12.92 11.61 -4.25
CA GLY A 202 -12.49 11.66 -2.85
C GLY A 202 -12.63 13.07 -2.27
N SER A 203 -12.47 13.20 -0.94
CA SER A 203 -12.56 14.50 -0.28
C SER A 203 -11.34 15.37 -0.56
N GLN A 204 -10.20 14.74 -0.86
CA GLN A 204 -8.90 15.36 -1.08
C GLN A 204 -8.48 16.27 0.08
N ALA A 205 -8.98 16.00 1.30
CA ALA A 205 -8.70 16.80 2.48
C ALA A 205 -7.27 16.59 3.01
N CYS A 206 -6.64 15.48 2.64
CA CYS A 206 -5.26 15.15 2.97
C CYS A 206 -4.59 14.38 1.81
N GLU A 207 -3.26 14.28 1.89
CA GLU A 207 -2.47 13.46 0.97
C GLU A 207 -2.90 11.99 1.06
N GLY A 208 -3.17 11.38 -0.10
CA GLY A 208 -3.66 10.00 -0.22
C GLY A 208 -5.18 9.88 -0.37
N ASP A 209 -5.94 10.92 -0.02
CA ASP A 209 -7.42 10.92 -0.08
C ASP A 209 -7.96 11.28 -1.48
N TRP A 210 -7.34 10.67 -2.51
CA TRP A 210 -7.79 10.76 -3.91
C TRP A 210 -8.29 9.41 -4.36
N HIS A 211 -9.47 9.39 -4.98
CA HIS A 211 -9.90 8.22 -5.74
C HIS A 211 -9.19 8.24 -7.09
N LEU A 212 -8.20 7.35 -7.25
CA LEU A 212 -7.45 7.17 -8.51
C LEU A 212 -8.21 6.28 -9.50
N THR A 213 -9.24 5.58 -9.02
CA THR A 213 -10.06 4.68 -9.83
C THR A 213 -11.49 4.60 -9.28
N GLY A 214 -12.36 3.91 -10.01
CA GLY A 214 -13.72 3.62 -9.57
C GLY A 214 -14.25 2.35 -10.22
N PHE A 215 -15.25 1.73 -9.61
CA PHE A 215 -15.67 0.39 -10.00
C PHE A 215 -17.10 0.34 -10.54
N THR A 216 -17.30 -0.57 -11.49
CA THR A 216 -18.62 -1.05 -11.86
C THR A 216 -18.77 -2.47 -11.34
N LYS A 217 -20.02 -2.90 -11.13
CA LYS A 217 -20.33 -4.27 -10.74
C LYS A 217 -19.65 -5.28 -11.68
N ILE A 218 -19.71 -5.05 -13.00
CA ILE A 218 -19.13 -5.93 -14.01
C ILE A 218 -17.61 -6.10 -13.81
N LEU A 219 -16.88 -5.00 -13.61
CA LEU A 219 -15.42 -5.04 -13.46
C LEU A 219 -15.01 -5.72 -12.15
N ILE A 220 -15.65 -5.39 -11.03
CA ILE A 220 -15.28 -6.01 -9.75
C ILE A 220 -15.67 -7.49 -9.71
N THR A 221 -16.80 -7.90 -10.31
CA THR A 221 -17.13 -9.32 -10.50
C THR A 221 -16.02 -10.03 -11.24
N HIS A 222 -15.61 -9.48 -12.39
CA HIS A 222 -14.55 -10.06 -13.22
C HIS A 222 -13.24 -10.23 -12.45
N TYR A 223 -12.77 -9.20 -11.74
CA TYR A 223 -11.53 -9.28 -10.96
C TYR A 223 -11.60 -10.31 -9.82
N LEU A 224 -12.75 -10.43 -9.15
CA LEU A 224 -12.97 -11.43 -8.10
C LEU A 224 -12.93 -12.85 -8.68
N GLU A 225 -13.60 -13.09 -9.81
CA GLU A 225 -13.62 -14.39 -10.49
C GLU A 225 -12.22 -14.80 -10.98
N GLU A 226 -11.48 -13.87 -11.58
CA GLU A 226 -10.08 -14.04 -11.99
C GLU A 226 -9.14 -14.29 -10.80
N ALA A 227 -9.52 -13.86 -9.59
CA ALA A 227 -8.81 -14.14 -8.35
C ALA A 227 -9.24 -15.48 -7.69
N GLY A 228 -10.13 -16.24 -8.33
CA GLY A 228 -10.63 -17.52 -7.83
C GLY A 228 -11.66 -17.39 -6.71
N LEU A 229 -12.31 -16.24 -6.60
CA LEU A 229 -13.43 -15.99 -5.71
C LEU A 229 -14.76 -16.21 -6.45
N GLY A 230 -15.80 -16.58 -5.71
CA GLY A 230 -17.14 -16.85 -6.22
C GLY A 230 -18.20 -16.60 -5.15
N ASN A 231 -19.42 -17.11 -5.36
CA ASN A 231 -20.56 -16.87 -4.46
C ASN A 231 -20.72 -15.38 -4.12
N ILE A 232 -20.70 -14.54 -5.16
CA ILE A 232 -20.52 -13.09 -4.98
C ILE A 232 -21.86 -12.41 -4.70
N GLU A 233 -21.91 -11.71 -3.57
CA GLU A 233 -23.07 -10.92 -3.12
C GLU A 233 -22.77 -9.42 -3.19
N TYR A 234 -23.80 -8.62 -3.46
CA TYR A 234 -23.70 -7.19 -3.67
C TYR A 234 -24.78 -6.44 -2.90
N HIS A 235 -24.40 -5.35 -2.24
CA HIS A 235 -25.32 -4.41 -1.62
C HIS A 235 -24.91 -2.99 -1.95
N VAL A 236 -25.82 -2.21 -2.54
CA VAL A 236 -25.59 -0.78 -2.76
C VAL A 236 -25.80 -0.04 -1.45
N LEU A 237 -24.85 0.80 -1.08
CA LEU A 237 -24.87 1.60 0.12
C LEU A 237 -24.87 3.09 -0.25
N SER A 238 -25.80 3.85 0.34
CA SER A 238 -25.92 5.30 0.14
C SER A 238 -26.08 5.76 -1.33
N GLY A 239 -26.40 4.84 -2.24
CA GLY A 239 -26.60 5.13 -3.67
C GLY A 239 -25.33 5.39 -4.48
N TRP A 240 -24.13 5.23 -3.90
CA TRP A 240 -22.87 5.45 -4.62
C TRP A 240 -21.73 4.53 -4.19
N LEU A 241 -21.88 3.79 -3.09
CA LEU A 241 -20.95 2.75 -2.65
C LEU A 241 -21.55 1.38 -2.96
N MET A 242 -20.68 0.39 -3.14
CA MET A 242 -21.07 -1.02 -3.14
C MET A 242 -20.28 -1.78 -2.09
N ASP A 243 -20.99 -2.55 -1.28
CA ASP A 243 -20.44 -3.63 -0.48
C ASP A 243 -20.50 -4.91 -1.30
N VAL A 244 -19.36 -5.57 -1.45
CA VAL A 244 -19.19 -6.82 -2.19
C VAL A 244 -18.62 -7.87 -1.26
N SER A 245 -19.25 -9.04 -1.20
CA SER A 245 -18.75 -10.20 -0.45
C SER A 245 -18.53 -11.35 -1.39
N ALA A 246 -17.37 -12.02 -1.32
CA ALA A 246 -17.04 -13.16 -2.17
C ALA A 246 -16.30 -14.24 -1.39
N GLU A 247 -16.55 -15.50 -1.72
CA GLU A 247 -15.94 -16.67 -1.09
C GLU A 247 -14.80 -17.24 -1.95
N LYS A 248 -13.71 -17.67 -1.31
CA LYS A 248 -12.59 -18.35 -1.97
C LYS A 248 -12.96 -19.78 -2.35
N ILE A 249 -13.45 -19.96 -3.57
CA ILE A 249 -13.92 -21.26 -4.08
C ILE A 249 -12.81 -22.11 -4.74
N LYS A 250 -11.72 -21.49 -5.20
CA LYS A 250 -10.58 -22.20 -5.79
C LYS A 250 -9.26 -21.46 -5.57
N ASN A 251 -8.17 -22.22 -5.48
CA ASN A 251 -6.82 -21.65 -5.54
C ASN A 251 -6.48 -21.22 -6.97
N LEU A 252 -5.68 -20.17 -7.09
CA LEU A 252 -5.08 -19.81 -8.37
C LEU A 252 -3.99 -20.83 -8.68
N VAL A 253 -3.91 -21.26 -9.94
CA VAL A 253 -2.87 -22.18 -10.45
C VAL A 253 -1.60 -21.39 -10.72
#